data_AF-A0A971P3W4-F1
#
_entry.id   AF-A0A971P3W4-F1
#
_cell.length_a   1.000
_cell.length_b   1.000
_cell.length_c   1.000
_cell.angle_alpha   90.00
_cell.angle_beta   90.00
_cell.angle_gamma   90.00
#
_symmetry.space_group_name_H-M   'P 1'
#
loop_
_entity.id
_entity.type
_entity.pdbx_description
1 polymer ?
#
loop_
_entity_poly.entity_id
_entity_poly.type
_entity_poly.pdbx_seq_one_letter_code
_entity_poly.pdbx_strand_id
1 'polypeptide(L)'
;MTIDEYLKSLERFVDDAYGRRMRSQFQTADGKSELAMLAAPTRDEFEQCRRLAAMMTADEKANAERLSDEQVAQLADEAKVDKAIAAIFVNGYAIKKLKVKG
;
A
#
# COMPACT_ATOMS: atom_id res chain seq x y z
N MET A 1 -7.25 12.54 -4.46
CA MET A 1 -7.11 11.18 -3.93
C MET A 1 -6.30 11.22 -2.63
N THR A 2 -6.96 11.00 -1.50
CA THR A 2 -6.35 10.82 -0.18
C THR A 2 -5.86 9.37 0.00
N ILE A 3 -5.04 9.10 1.03
CA ILE A 3 -4.57 7.74 1.30
C ILE A 3 -5.71 6.82 1.75
N ASP A 4 -6.74 7.35 2.43
CA ASP A 4 -7.93 6.59 2.81
C ASP A 4 -8.81 6.26 1.58
N GLU A 5 -8.95 7.19 0.63
CA GLU A 5 -9.62 6.92 -0.66
C GLU A 5 -8.85 5.86 -1.47
N TYR A 6 -7.52 5.91 -1.41
CA TYR A 6 -6.67 4.90 -2.03
C TYR A 6 -6.87 3.53 -1.40
N LEU A 7 -6.84 3.44 -0.06
CA LEU A 7 -7.14 2.21 0.68
C LEU A 7 -8.50 1.62 0.27
N LYS A 8 -9.55 2.44 0.26
CA LYS A 8 -10.88 2.01 -0.17
C LYS A 8 -10.89 1.49 -1.62
N SER A 9 -10.06 2.06 -2.49
CA SER A 9 -9.93 1.58 -3.87
C SER A 9 -9.27 0.20 -4.00
N LEU A 10 -8.51 -0.24 -2.98
CA LEU A 10 -7.88 -1.56 -2.91
C LEU A 10 -8.85 -2.65 -2.43
N GLU A 11 -9.86 -2.28 -1.64
CA GLU A 11 -10.83 -3.22 -1.04
C GLU A 11 -11.51 -4.12 -2.09
N ARG A 12 -11.85 -3.57 -3.25
CA ARG A 12 -12.48 -4.30 -4.36
C ARG A 12 -11.60 -5.38 -4.98
N PHE A 13 -10.29 -5.34 -4.75
CA PHE A 13 -9.33 -6.30 -5.28
C PHE A 13 -8.93 -7.36 -4.25
N VAL A 14 -9.44 -7.25 -3.01
CA VAL A 14 -9.12 -8.20 -1.94
C VAL A 14 -9.68 -9.58 -2.30
N ASP A 15 -8.80 -10.58 -2.26
CA ASP A 15 -9.12 -11.96 -2.61
C ASP A 15 -9.63 -12.14 -4.06
N ASP A 16 -9.33 -11.21 -4.98
CA ASP A 16 -9.68 -11.34 -6.39
C ASP A 16 -8.93 -12.52 -7.02
N ALA A 17 -9.68 -13.50 -7.54
CA ALA A 17 -9.14 -14.69 -8.17
C ALA A 17 -8.30 -14.38 -9.42
N TYR A 18 -8.65 -13.34 -10.17
CA TYR A 18 -7.86 -12.89 -11.33
C TYR A 18 -6.57 -12.23 -10.88
N GLY A 19 -6.68 -11.35 -9.87
CA GLY A 19 -5.55 -10.73 -9.22
C GLY A 19 -4.53 -11.73 -8.64
N ARG A 20 -4.99 -12.79 -7.97
CA ARG A 20 -4.11 -13.86 -7.45
C ARG A 20 -3.27 -14.53 -8.54
N ARG A 21 -3.87 -14.74 -9.73
CA ARG A 21 -3.19 -15.31 -10.90
C ARG A 21 -2.19 -14.34 -11.53
N MET A 22 -2.46 -13.04 -11.48
CA MET A 22 -1.50 -12.02 -11.91
C MET A 22 -0.33 -11.92 -10.93
N ARG A 23 -0.61 -12.02 -9.63
CA ARG A 23 0.39 -11.92 -8.57
C ARG A 23 1.48 -12.99 -8.66
N SER A 24 1.13 -14.22 -9.05
CA SER A 24 2.11 -15.28 -9.31
C SER A 24 2.98 -15.03 -10.56
N GLN A 25 2.52 -14.22 -11.51
CA GLN A 25 3.28 -13.87 -12.72
C GLN A 25 4.28 -12.72 -12.48
N PHE A 26 4.03 -11.88 -11.48
CA PHE A 26 4.88 -10.72 -11.14
C PHE A 26 5.95 -11.01 -10.08
N GLN A 27 6.13 -12.26 -9.63
CA GLN A 27 7.21 -12.68 -8.72
C GLN A 27 8.63 -12.62 -9.35
N THR A 28 8.79 -12.02 -10.53
CA THR A 28 10.11 -11.86 -11.16
C THR A 28 10.90 -10.73 -10.50
N ALA A 29 12.21 -10.94 -10.34
CA ALA A 29 13.12 -10.25 -9.43
C ALA A 29 13.45 -8.77 -9.73
N ASP A 30 12.62 -8.08 -10.52
CA ASP A 30 12.92 -6.77 -11.11
C ASP A 30 12.12 -5.60 -10.47
N GLY A 31 11.78 -5.71 -9.18
CA GLY A 31 11.19 -4.61 -8.38
C GLY A 31 9.72 -4.28 -8.70
N LYS A 32 9.12 -4.94 -9.70
CA LYS A 32 7.71 -4.79 -10.08
C LYS A 32 6.75 -5.68 -9.26
N SER A 33 7.28 -6.61 -8.46
CA SER A 33 6.49 -7.51 -7.60
C SER A 33 5.69 -6.78 -6.52
N GLU A 34 6.18 -5.63 -6.07
CA GLU A 34 5.57 -4.81 -5.02
C GLU A 34 4.19 -4.25 -5.44
N LEU A 35 4.07 -3.78 -6.68
CA LEU A 35 2.79 -3.30 -7.22
C LEU A 35 1.78 -4.42 -7.44
N ALA A 36 2.24 -5.67 -7.61
CA ALA A 36 1.36 -6.81 -7.79
C ALA A 36 0.60 -7.19 -6.50
N MET A 37 1.16 -6.89 -5.33
CA MET A 37 0.45 -7.01 -4.05
C MET A 37 -0.80 -6.12 -4.03
N LEU A 38 -0.69 -4.88 -4.51
CA LEU A 38 -1.80 -3.91 -4.51
C LEU A 38 -2.87 -4.23 -5.56
N ALA A 39 -2.53 -5.00 -6.59
CA ALA A 39 -3.49 -5.47 -7.58
C ALA A 39 -4.37 -6.63 -7.08
N ALA A 40 -3.94 -7.33 -6.03
CA ALA A 40 -4.60 -8.52 -5.49
C ALA A 40 -4.21 -8.80 -4.03
N PRO A 41 -4.48 -7.86 -3.11
CA PRO A 41 -4.11 -8.06 -1.72
C PRO A 41 -4.90 -9.23 -1.14
N THR A 42 -4.23 -10.05 -0.33
CA THR A 42 -4.93 -10.97 0.56
C THR A 42 -5.70 -10.16 1.61
N ARG A 43 -6.68 -10.79 2.25
CA ARG A 43 -7.38 -10.17 3.38
C ARG A 43 -6.42 -9.65 4.46
N ASP A 44 -5.40 -10.42 4.80
CA ASP A 44 -4.44 -10.06 5.84
C ASP A 44 -3.61 -8.82 5.46
N GLU A 45 -3.08 -8.78 4.23
CA GLU A 45 -2.35 -7.62 3.72
C GLU A 45 -3.21 -6.36 3.69
N PHE A 46 -4.47 -6.48 3.28
CA PHE A 46 -5.40 -5.35 3.30
C PHE A 46 -5.68 -4.86 4.73
N GLU A 47 -5.86 -5.77 5.68
CA GLU A 47 -6.04 -5.42 7.09
C GLU A 47 -4.80 -4.76 7.70
N GLN A 48 -3.60 -5.13 7.24
CA GLN A 48 -2.36 -4.43 7.59
C GLN A 48 -2.36 -3.00 7.03
N CYS A 49 -2.68 -2.80 5.75
CA CYS A 49 -2.82 -1.46 5.17
C CYS A 49 -3.86 -0.61 5.91
N ARG A 50 -4.98 -1.21 6.32
CA ARG A 50 -6.03 -0.55 7.10
C ARG A 50 -5.54 -0.11 8.47
N ARG A 51 -4.81 -0.96 9.19
CA ARG A 51 -4.22 -0.63 10.49
C ARG A 51 -3.20 0.50 10.38
N LEU A 52 -2.32 0.44 9.38
CA LEU A 52 -1.35 1.49 9.12
C LEU A 52 -2.05 2.83 8.88
N ALA A 53 -3.01 2.88 7.94
CA ALA A 53 -3.76 4.10 7.64
C ALA A 53 -4.59 4.62 8.84
N ALA A 54 -5.08 3.74 9.71
CA ALA A 54 -5.79 4.15 10.93
C ALA A 54 -4.87 4.78 11.98
N MET A 55 -3.59 4.40 12.00
CA MET A 55 -2.60 4.90 12.96
C MET A 55 -2.05 6.28 12.55
N MET A 56 -1.91 6.52 11.26
CA MET A 56 -1.41 7.79 10.73
C MET A 56 -2.22 8.99 11.23
N THR A 57 -1.51 10.02 11.65
CA THR A 57 -2.05 11.35 11.98
C THR A 57 -2.62 12.04 10.73
N ALA A 58 -3.40 13.11 10.95
CA ALA A 58 -3.95 13.90 9.84
C ALA A 58 -2.85 14.48 8.93
N ASP A 59 -1.74 14.94 9.50
CA ASP A 59 -0.61 15.51 8.75
C ASP A 59 0.13 14.44 7.94
N GLU A 60 0.34 13.26 8.50
CA GLU A 60 0.95 12.13 7.81
C GLU A 60 0.06 11.65 6.66
N LYS A 61 -1.27 11.58 6.86
CA LYS A 61 -2.20 11.23 5.77
C LYS A 61 -2.20 12.26 4.65
N ALA A 62 -2.14 13.55 5.00
CA ALA A 62 -2.14 14.63 4.02
C ALA A 62 -0.88 14.62 3.14
N ASN A 63 0.25 14.20 3.72
CA ASN A 63 1.58 14.21 3.11
C ASN A 63 2.14 12.80 2.88
N ALA A 64 1.31 11.76 2.83
CA ALA A 64 1.77 10.38 2.81
C ALA A 64 2.69 10.05 1.60
N GLU A 65 2.56 10.77 0.49
CA GLU A 65 3.43 10.65 -0.69
C GLU A 65 4.85 11.21 -0.49
N ARG A 66 5.11 11.87 0.64
CA ARG A 66 6.39 12.49 1.00
C ARG A 66 7.05 11.84 2.21
N LEU A 67 6.43 10.81 2.80
CA LEU A 67 7.02 10.09 3.91
C LEU A 67 8.31 9.41 3.44
N SER A 68 9.37 9.51 4.23
CA SER A 68 10.60 8.79 3.96
C SER A 68 10.45 7.31 4.31
N ASP A 69 11.36 6.47 3.79
CA ASP A 69 11.38 5.05 4.10
C ASP A 69 11.52 4.79 5.62
N GLU A 70 12.30 5.62 6.33
CA GLU A 70 12.41 5.54 7.79
C GLU A 70 11.09 5.87 8.50
N GLN A 71 10.37 6.90 8.05
CA GLN A 71 9.07 7.25 8.62
C GLN A 71 8.04 6.14 8.36
N VAL A 72 8.02 5.56 7.15
CA VAL A 72 7.15 4.44 6.84
C VAL A 72 7.49 3.21 7.68
N ALA A 73 8.78 2.92 7.89
CA ALA A 73 9.21 1.81 8.73
C ALA A 73 8.82 2.03 10.21
N GLN A 74 8.91 3.25 10.72
CA GLN A 74 8.47 3.59 12.07
C GLN A 74 6.96 3.42 12.23
N LEU A 75 6.18 3.95 11.27
CA LEU A 75 4.72 3.77 11.27
C LEU A 75 4.33 2.29 11.22
N ALA A 76 5.09 1.48 10.49
CA ALA A 76 4.86 0.03 10.42
C ALA A 76 5.08 -0.67 11.77
N ASP A 77 6.16 -0.30 12.47
CA ASP A 77 6.45 -0.82 13.82
C ASP A 77 5.35 -0.44 14.82
N GLU A 78 4.93 0.83 14.81
CA GLU A 78 3.87 1.36 15.68
C GLU A 78 2.50 0.72 15.38
N ALA A 79 2.17 0.51 14.10
CA ALA A 79 0.92 -0.14 13.68
C ALA A 79 0.96 -1.68 13.78
N LYS A 80 2.12 -2.27 14.13
CA LYS A 80 2.36 -3.72 14.17
C LYS A 80 2.00 -4.39 12.84
N VAL A 81 2.52 -3.84 11.76
CA VAL A 81 2.37 -4.37 10.40
C VAL A 81 3.75 -4.67 9.80
N ASP A 82 3.77 -5.50 8.77
CA ASP A 82 4.99 -5.78 8.03
C ASP A 82 5.51 -4.52 7.31
N LYS A 83 6.82 -4.29 7.41
CA LYS A 83 7.48 -3.10 6.84
C LYS A 83 7.42 -3.09 5.32
N ALA A 84 7.52 -4.24 4.67
CA ALA A 84 7.40 -4.31 3.21
C ALA A 84 5.95 -4.00 2.80
N ILE A 85 4.93 -4.51 3.49
CA ILE A 85 3.53 -4.17 3.22
C ILE A 85 3.30 -2.65 3.37
N ALA A 86 3.83 -2.04 4.42
CA ALA A 86 3.73 -0.60 4.64
C ALA A 86 4.40 0.21 3.52
N ALA A 87 5.64 -0.15 3.16
CA ALA A 87 6.39 0.48 2.07
C ALA A 87 5.64 0.36 0.73
N ILE A 88 5.17 -0.84 0.40
CA ILE A 88 4.40 -1.09 -0.83
C ILE A 88 3.15 -0.22 -0.87
N PHE A 89 2.39 -0.16 0.23
CA PHE A 89 1.15 0.62 0.28
C PHE A 89 1.39 2.12 0.12
N VAL A 90 2.36 2.68 0.85
CA VAL A 90 2.67 4.12 0.78
C VAL A 90 3.28 4.49 -0.57
N ASN A 91 4.19 3.67 -1.11
CA ASN A 91 4.78 3.90 -2.43
C ASN A 91 3.74 3.77 -3.55
N GLY A 92 2.84 2.78 -3.47
CA GLY A 92 1.71 2.64 -4.38
C GLY A 92 0.79 3.86 -4.37
N TYR A 93 0.51 4.41 -3.18
CA TYR A 93 -0.22 5.66 -3.04
C TYR A 93 0.53 6.85 -3.67
N ALA A 94 1.82 7.00 -3.37
CA ALA A 94 2.65 8.09 -3.88
C ALA A 94 2.66 8.11 -5.41
N ILE A 95 2.90 6.94 -6.03
CA ILE A 95 2.85 6.78 -7.50
C ILE A 95 1.47 7.19 -8.04
N LYS A 96 0.38 6.73 -7.42
CA LYS A 96 -0.97 7.04 -7.89
C LYS A 96 -1.31 8.52 -7.72
N LYS A 97 -0.89 9.17 -6.63
CA LYS A 97 -1.10 10.61 -6.38
C LYS A 97 -0.28 11.49 -7.32
N LEU A 98 0.96 11.10 -7.61
CA LEU A 98 1.85 11.83 -8.53
C LEU A 98 1.41 11.65 -10.00
N LYS A 99 0.95 10.45 -10.40
CA LYS A 99 0.38 10.22 -11.74
C LYS A 99 -0.89 11.02 -12.03
N VAL A 100 -1.60 11.48 -11.01
CA VAL A 100 -2.79 12.34 -11.16
C VAL A 100 -2.41 13.83 -11.29
N LYS A 101 -1.16 14.20 -10.96
CA LYS A 101 -0.64 15.58 -11.10
C LYS A 101 0.12 15.81 -12.41
N GLY A 102 0.33 14.77 -13.21
CA GLY A 102 1.02 14.83 -14.51
C GLY A 102 0.07 14.81 -15.69
#